data_AF-A0A8C0WZL3-F1
#
_entry.id   AF-A0A8C0WZL3-F1
#
_cell.length_a   1.000
_cell.length_b   1.000
_cell.length_c   1.000
_cell.angle_alpha   90.00
_cell.angle_beta   90.00
_cell.angle_gamma   90.00
#
_symmetry.space_group_name_H-M   'P 1'
#
loop_
_entity.id
_entity.type
_entity.pdbx_description
1 polymer ?
#
loop_
_entity_poly.entity_id
_entity_poly.type
_entity_poly.pdbx_seq_one_letter_code
_entity_poly.pdbx_strand_id
1 'polypeptide(L)'
;MGIHRVRITPELQKEEKEAVDNRKLQVVMSLNKLGIKADEAPVIAVLGSGGGLRAHFACLGVLSEMKKHGLLDVITYLAGVSGSTWALSSFYTNSGNMEHIEADLEHRFDPENWSIWDSLQKTIEAASLENYSLTDFWAYIVVSRQTREFQDSLLSSIKKHVEKGTLPYPIFAAIDNDLHPVWKDHKTRSKQKLGVGGSNGLKGIHYNARMCH
;
A
#
# COMPACT_ATOMS: atom_id res chain seq x y z
N MET A 1 26.60 2.01 -18.04
CA MET A 1 25.30 1.46 -18.50
C MET A 1 24.89 0.34 -17.56
N GLY A 2 23.87 0.56 -16.72
CA GLY A 2 23.35 -0.47 -15.83
C GLY A 2 22.51 -1.48 -16.61
N ILE A 3 22.75 -2.78 -16.41
CA ILE A 3 21.97 -3.85 -17.05
C ILE A 3 20.60 -3.88 -16.38
N HIS A 4 19.55 -3.40 -17.07
CA HIS A 4 18.18 -3.56 -16.61
C HIS A 4 17.77 -5.03 -16.72
N ARG A 5 17.76 -5.75 -15.59
CA ARG A 5 17.40 -7.17 -15.53
C ARG A 5 15.91 -7.30 -15.22
N VAL A 6 15.08 -7.51 -16.25
CA VAL A 6 13.65 -7.79 -16.09
C VAL A 6 13.48 -9.27 -15.74
N ARG A 7 12.74 -9.56 -14.66
CA ARG A 7 12.42 -10.92 -14.23
C ARG A 7 10.97 -11.24 -14.58
N ILE A 8 10.76 -12.30 -15.34
CA ILE A 8 9.43 -12.81 -15.70
C ILE A 8 9.35 -14.23 -15.15
N THR A 9 8.67 -14.39 -14.02
CA THR A 9 8.40 -15.69 -13.40
C THR A 9 6.94 -15.75 -12.97
N PRO A 10 6.27 -16.91 -13.08
CA PRO A 10 4.89 -17.07 -12.63
C PRO A 10 4.80 -17.21 -11.09
N GLU A 11 5.90 -17.51 -10.39
CA GLU A 11 5.94 -17.60 -8.94
C GLU A 11 6.25 -16.26 -8.25
N LEU A 12 5.97 -16.22 -6.93
CA LEU A 12 6.38 -15.12 -6.05
C LEU A 12 7.89 -14.89 -6.10
N GLN A 13 8.29 -13.64 -5.89
CA GLN A 13 9.70 -13.31 -5.73
C GLN A 13 10.26 -13.98 -4.47
N LYS A 14 11.56 -14.28 -4.50
CA LYS A 14 12.21 -15.01 -3.40
C LYS A 14 12.10 -14.24 -2.09
N GLU A 15 12.27 -12.93 -2.18
CA GLU A 15 12.21 -11.97 -1.08
C GLU A 15 10.81 -11.89 -0.47
N GLU A 16 9.77 -11.92 -1.29
CA GLU A 16 8.38 -11.98 -0.80
C GLU A 16 8.12 -13.30 -0.08
N LYS A 17 8.54 -14.42 -0.67
CA LYS A 17 8.36 -15.73 -0.08
C LYS A 17 9.04 -15.83 1.29
N GLU A 18 10.29 -15.35 1.41
CA GLU A 18 11.03 -15.31 2.67
C GLU A 18 10.36 -14.41 3.71
N ALA A 19 9.92 -13.21 3.32
CA ALA A 19 9.21 -12.30 4.24
C ALA A 19 7.90 -12.91 4.77
N VAL A 20 7.13 -13.55 3.90
CA VAL A 20 5.88 -14.23 4.27
C VAL A 20 6.16 -15.44 5.16
N ASP A 21 7.17 -16.24 4.83
CA ASP A 21 7.57 -17.40 5.62
C ASP A 21 8.03 -16.98 7.03
N ASN A 22 8.84 -15.91 7.15
CA ASN A 22 9.29 -15.36 8.43
C ASN A 22 8.12 -14.89 9.31
N ARG A 23 7.03 -14.42 8.69
CA ARG A 23 5.84 -13.92 9.40
C ARG A 23 4.91 -15.03 9.90
N LYS A 24 4.96 -16.24 9.33
CA LYS A 24 4.06 -17.35 9.69
C LYS A 24 4.02 -17.64 11.19
N LEU A 25 5.19 -17.65 11.83
CA LEU A 25 5.31 -17.93 13.26
C LEU A 25 4.60 -16.86 14.10
N GLN A 26 4.75 -15.58 13.74
CA GLN A 26 4.03 -14.47 14.39
C GLN A 26 2.51 -14.62 14.21
N VAL A 27 2.05 -14.97 13.01
CA VAL A 27 0.62 -15.16 12.72
C VAL A 27 0.02 -16.26 13.60
N VAL A 28 0.66 -17.43 13.68
CA VAL A 28 0.18 -18.54 14.52
C VAL A 28 0.18 -18.15 15.99
N MET A 29 1.26 -17.52 16.48
CA MET A 29 1.34 -17.07 17.87
C MET A 29 0.23 -16.06 18.20
N SER A 30 -0.06 -15.13 17.29
CA SER A 30 -1.10 -14.12 17.49
C SER A 30 -2.51 -14.69 17.38
N LEU A 31 -2.77 -15.64 16.47
CA LEU A 31 -4.05 -16.37 16.43
C LEU A 31 -4.31 -17.12 17.73
N ASN A 32 -3.29 -17.79 18.27
CA ASN A 32 -3.40 -18.49 19.54
C ASN A 32 -3.70 -17.53 20.71
N LYS A 33 -3.10 -16.32 20.73
CA LYS A 33 -3.43 -15.28 21.72
C LYS A 33 -4.89 -14.80 21.61
N LEU A 34 -5.46 -14.83 20.41
CA LEU A 34 -6.87 -14.52 20.16
C LEU A 34 -7.81 -15.71 20.45
N GLY A 35 -7.29 -16.83 20.98
CA GLY A 35 -8.06 -18.03 21.27
C GLY A 35 -8.39 -18.89 20.04
N ILE A 36 -7.79 -18.60 18.89
CA ILE A 36 -7.97 -19.33 17.65
C ILE A 36 -6.82 -20.32 17.49
N LYS A 37 -7.10 -21.62 17.67
CA LYS A 37 -6.11 -22.67 17.43
C LYS A 37 -5.87 -22.83 15.93
N ALA A 38 -4.62 -22.72 15.51
CA ALA A 38 -4.20 -22.96 14.14
C ALA A 38 -2.89 -23.75 14.13
N ASP A 39 -2.88 -24.88 13.42
CA ASP A 39 -1.67 -25.71 13.26
C ASP A 39 -0.73 -25.13 12.20
N GLU A 40 -1.28 -24.38 11.24
CA GLU A 40 -0.55 -23.66 10.19
C GLU A 40 -1.02 -22.20 10.11
N ALA A 41 -0.12 -21.31 9.68
CA ALA A 41 -0.44 -19.89 9.51
C ALA A 41 -1.38 -19.69 8.31
N PRO A 42 -2.63 -19.22 8.49
CA PRO A 42 -3.46 -18.83 7.38
C PRO A 42 -2.89 -17.56 6.73
N VAL A 43 -3.05 -17.45 5.41
CA VAL A 43 -2.72 -16.22 4.68
C VAL A 43 -3.91 -15.27 4.79
N ILE A 44 -3.74 -14.19 5.55
CA ILE A 44 -4.78 -13.18 5.76
C ILE A 44 -4.37 -11.90 5.05
N ALA A 45 -5.26 -11.35 4.22
CA ALA A 45 -5.02 -10.11 3.49
C ALA A 45 -6.05 -9.04 3.85
N VAL A 46 -5.58 -7.82 4.07
CA VAL A 46 -6.44 -6.63 4.23
C VAL A 46 -6.22 -5.71 3.04
N LEU A 47 -7.31 -5.19 2.47
CA LEU A 47 -7.29 -4.37 1.27
C LEU A 47 -7.95 -3.02 1.52
N GLY A 48 -7.17 -1.95 1.43
CA GLY A 48 -7.62 -0.57 1.49
C GLY A 48 -8.05 -0.03 0.12
N SER A 49 -9.28 0.48 0.03
CA SER A 49 -9.83 1.05 -1.19
C SER A 49 -9.34 2.47 -1.48
N GLY A 50 -9.49 2.94 -2.71
CA GLY A 50 -9.25 4.34 -3.06
C GLY A 50 -10.34 5.29 -2.55
N GLY A 51 -10.01 6.59 -2.49
CA GLY A 51 -10.96 7.62 -2.04
C GLY A 51 -10.33 8.86 -1.40
N GLY A 52 -9.09 9.21 -1.76
CA GLY A 52 -8.37 10.36 -1.21
C GLY A 52 -8.31 10.33 0.33
N LEU A 53 -8.46 11.49 0.96
CA LEU A 53 -8.39 11.60 2.43
C LEU A 53 -9.35 10.72 3.19
N ARG A 54 -10.58 10.56 2.68
CA ARG A 54 -11.56 9.72 3.36
C ARG A 54 -11.05 8.29 3.50
N ALA A 55 -10.49 7.75 2.43
CA ALA A 55 -9.90 6.42 2.44
C ALA A 55 -8.61 6.36 3.28
N HIS A 56 -7.81 7.43 3.28
CA HIS A 56 -6.62 7.53 4.12
C HIS A 56 -6.97 7.43 5.61
N PHE A 57 -7.81 8.33 6.13
CA PHE A 57 -8.21 8.35 7.53
C PHE A 57 -9.00 7.11 7.94
N ALA A 58 -9.94 6.66 7.11
CA ALA A 58 -10.69 5.44 7.39
C ALA A 58 -9.76 4.23 7.49
N CYS A 59 -8.76 4.12 6.62
CA CYS A 59 -7.78 3.04 6.67
C CYS A 59 -6.90 3.12 7.94
N LEU A 60 -6.45 4.31 8.33
CA LEU A 60 -5.67 4.48 9.57
C LEU A 60 -6.50 4.14 10.82
N GLY A 61 -7.77 4.56 10.87
CA GLY A 61 -8.67 4.19 11.96
C GLY A 61 -8.90 2.68 12.04
N VAL A 62 -9.07 2.01 10.90
CA VAL A 62 -9.14 0.54 10.85
C VAL A 62 -7.84 -0.10 11.35
N LEU A 63 -6.68 0.36 10.89
CA LEU A 63 -5.39 -0.17 11.32
C LEU A 63 -5.15 0.05 12.83
N SER A 64 -5.59 1.19 13.37
CA SER A 64 -5.52 1.49 14.79
C SER A 64 -6.35 0.49 15.61
N GLU A 65 -7.62 0.30 15.26
CA GLU A 65 -8.46 -0.68 15.95
C GLU A 65 -7.93 -2.10 15.78
N MET A 66 -7.49 -2.48 14.58
CA MET A 66 -6.88 -3.80 14.37
C MET A 66 -5.65 -4.01 15.26
N LYS A 67 -4.82 -2.98 15.49
CA LYS A 67 -3.69 -3.06 16.42
C LYS A 67 -4.17 -3.24 17.86
N LYS A 68 -5.15 -2.45 18.31
CA LYS A 68 -5.71 -2.54 19.67
C LYS A 68 -6.28 -3.93 19.99
N HIS A 69 -6.90 -4.57 19.01
CA HIS A 69 -7.47 -5.91 19.16
C HIS A 69 -6.50 -7.04 18.81
N GLY A 70 -5.21 -6.76 18.54
CA GLY A 70 -4.20 -7.76 18.17
C GLY A 70 -4.42 -8.43 16.80
N LEU A 71 -5.36 -7.91 16.00
CA LEU A 71 -5.68 -8.41 14.66
C LEU A 71 -4.63 -8.04 13.63
N LEU A 72 -3.88 -6.95 13.85
CA LEU A 72 -2.84 -6.51 12.92
C LEU A 72 -1.70 -7.55 12.80
N ASP A 73 -1.40 -8.27 13.87
CA ASP A 73 -0.33 -9.27 13.90
C ASP A 73 -0.67 -10.57 13.16
N VAL A 74 -1.95 -10.84 12.91
CA VAL A 74 -2.38 -12.03 12.14
C VAL A 74 -2.44 -11.76 10.63
N ILE A 75 -2.40 -10.50 10.20
CA ILE A 75 -2.42 -10.13 8.78
C ILE A 75 -1.10 -10.52 8.11
N THR A 76 -1.15 -11.24 7.00
CA THR A 76 0.01 -11.55 6.16
C THR A 76 0.29 -10.45 5.14
N TYR A 77 -0.76 -9.96 4.47
CA TYR A 77 -0.66 -8.95 3.41
C TYR A 77 -1.50 -7.72 3.72
N LEU A 78 -0.94 -6.54 3.52
CA LEU A 78 -1.66 -5.28 3.60
C LEU A 78 -1.54 -4.55 2.26
N ALA A 79 -2.65 -4.48 1.55
CA ALA A 79 -2.75 -3.89 0.23
C ALA A 79 -3.51 -2.56 0.27
N GLY A 80 -3.14 -1.62 -0.58
CA GLY A 80 -3.82 -0.33 -0.69
C GLY A 80 -3.76 0.28 -2.08
N VAL A 81 -4.78 1.06 -2.42
CA VAL A 81 -4.84 1.85 -3.67
C VAL A 81 -5.24 3.30 -3.37
N SER A 82 -4.73 4.26 -4.15
CA SER A 82 -5.04 5.69 -4.00
C SER A 82 -4.93 6.16 -2.54
N GLY A 83 -5.95 6.77 -1.93
CA GLY A 83 -5.86 7.31 -0.56
C GLY A 83 -5.36 6.32 0.51
N SER A 84 -5.66 5.02 0.40
CA SER A 84 -5.12 4.02 1.33
C SER A 84 -3.61 3.80 1.17
N THR A 85 -2.99 4.11 0.03
CA THR A 85 -1.53 4.05 -0.09
C THR A 85 -0.86 5.08 0.82
N TRP A 86 -1.46 6.25 1.01
CA TRP A 86 -0.96 7.25 1.96
C TRP A 86 -1.00 6.70 3.39
N ALA A 87 -2.07 5.97 3.74
CA ALA A 87 -2.21 5.37 5.07
C ALA A 87 -1.18 4.26 5.31
N LEU A 88 -1.00 3.38 4.32
CA LEU A 88 0.06 2.36 4.37
C LEU A 88 1.44 3.01 4.47
N SER A 89 1.71 4.06 3.69
CA SER A 89 2.98 4.78 3.74
C SER A 89 3.28 5.30 5.15
N SER A 90 2.34 6.04 5.76
CA SER A 90 2.47 6.51 7.15
C SER A 90 2.62 5.37 8.15
N PHE A 91 1.89 4.26 7.96
CA PHE A 91 1.99 3.06 8.79
C PHE A 91 3.39 2.45 8.76
N TYR A 92 3.97 2.25 7.58
CA TYR A 92 5.28 1.60 7.44
C TYR A 92 6.44 2.51 7.83
N THR A 93 6.37 3.81 7.50
CA THR A 93 7.40 4.79 7.89
C THR A 93 7.51 4.92 9.40
N ASN A 94 6.39 4.82 10.11
CA ASN A 94 6.34 4.83 11.57
C ASN A 94 6.43 3.44 12.20
N SER A 95 6.90 2.43 11.44
CA SER A 95 7.13 1.06 11.94
C SER A 95 5.90 0.42 12.62
N GLY A 96 4.69 0.78 12.17
CA GLY A 96 3.42 0.31 12.74
C GLY A 96 3.01 0.96 14.07
N ASN A 97 3.66 2.07 14.46
CA ASN A 97 3.30 2.84 15.64
C ASN A 97 2.05 3.71 15.38
N MET A 98 0.86 3.11 15.52
CA MET A 98 -0.42 3.80 15.33
C MET A 98 -0.63 4.96 16.30
N GLU A 99 -0.15 4.86 17.54
CA GLU A 99 -0.29 5.91 18.55
C GLU A 99 0.49 7.17 18.14
N HIS A 100 1.70 6.99 17.60
CA HIS A 100 2.49 8.09 17.06
C HIS A 100 1.85 8.69 15.81
N ILE A 101 1.29 7.85 14.92
CA ILE A 101 0.58 8.31 13.73
C ILE A 101 -0.66 9.13 14.10
N GLU A 102 -1.45 8.69 15.08
CA GLU A 102 -2.62 9.42 15.56
C GLU A 102 -2.22 10.78 16.15
N ALA A 103 -1.19 10.82 16.99
CA ALA A 103 -0.68 12.06 17.57
C ALA A 103 -0.13 13.03 16.51
N ASP A 104 0.59 12.52 15.51
CA ASP A 104 1.10 13.31 14.40
C ASP A 104 -0.05 13.89 13.56
N LEU A 105 -1.09 13.10 13.29
CA LEU A 105 -2.29 13.58 12.61
C LEU A 105 -3.01 14.67 13.43
N GLU A 106 -3.21 14.47 14.73
CA GLU A 106 -3.83 15.50 15.58
C GLU A 106 -3.03 16.81 15.53
N HIS A 107 -1.70 16.73 15.61
CA HIS A 107 -0.82 17.89 15.52
C HIS A 107 -0.88 18.59 14.15
N ARG A 108 -0.90 17.80 13.06
CA ARG A 108 -0.95 18.31 11.69
C ARG A 108 -2.26 18.96 11.34
N PHE A 109 -3.38 18.46 11.85
CA PHE A 109 -4.72 18.97 11.57
C PHE A 109 -5.17 20.05 12.56
N ASP A 110 -4.29 20.47 13.48
CA ASP A 110 -4.47 21.69 14.27
C ASP A 110 -4.66 22.90 13.33
N PRO A 111 -5.73 23.71 13.50
CA PRO A 111 -6.00 24.89 12.69
C PRO A 111 -4.84 25.90 12.64
N GLU A 112 -4.01 26.00 13.69
CA GLU A 112 -2.93 26.99 13.77
C GLU A 112 -1.67 26.63 12.96
N ASN A 113 -1.49 25.35 12.61
CA ASN A 113 -0.22 24.84 12.05
C ASN A 113 -0.15 24.77 10.50
N TRP A 114 -1.09 25.40 9.78
CA TRP A 114 -1.12 25.30 8.31
C TRP A 114 -1.03 26.65 7.59
N SER A 115 0.15 26.92 7.03
CA SER A 115 0.36 28.03 6.10
C SER A 115 0.13 27.56 4.65
N ILE A 116 -0.92 28.08 4.03
CA ILE A 116 -1.21 27.88 2.59
C ILE A 116 -0.03 28.36 1.73
N TRP A 117 0.75 29.33 2.22
CA TRP A 117 1.88 29.93 1.51
C TRP A 117 3.07 28.98 1.35
N ASP A 118 3.39 28.20 2.38
CA ASP A 118 4.51 27.24 2.31
C ASP A 118 4.23 26.11 1.32
N SER A 119 2.97 25.68 1.22
CA SER A 119 2.54 24.68 0.22
C SER A 119 2.58 25.23 -1.20
N LEU A 120 2.23 26.51 -1.37
CA LEU A 120 2.28 27.19 -2.67
C LEU A 120 3.73 27.33 -3.15
N GLN A 121 4.65 27.71 -2.25
CA GLN A 121 6.07 27.91 -2.57
C GLN A 121 6.76 26.61 -2.97
N LYS A 122 6.52 25.52 -2.23
CA LYS A 122 7.03 24.18 -2.58
C LYS A 122 6.45 23.64 -3.90
N THR A 123 5.20 23.98 -4.23
CA THR A 123 4.60 23.63 -5.53
C THR A 123 5.30 24.35 -6.68
N ILE A 124 5.65 25.63 -6.49
CA ILE A 124 6.38 26.43 -7.49
C ILE A 124 7.79 25.88 -7.69
N GLU A 125 8.46 25.44 -6.63
CA GLU A 125 9.77 24.76 -6.71
C GLU A 125 9.66 23.41 -7.46
N ALA A 126 8.66 22.60 -7.16
CA ALA A 126 8.43 21.33 -7.86
C ALA A 126 8.07 21.51 -9.35
N ALA A 127 7.39 22.61 -9.69
CA ALA A 127 7.06 22.97 -11.08
C ALA A 127 8.29 23.37 -11.93
N SER A 128 9.46 23.57 -11.31
CA SER A 128 10.73 23.82 -12.02
C SER A 128 11.47 22.55 -12.46
N LEU A 129 10.98 21.36 -12.09
CA LEU A 129 11.55 20.08 -12.50
C LEU A 129 11.11 19.72 -13.94
N GLU A 130 12.05 19.26 -14.77
CA GLU A 130 11.84 19.01 -16.21
C GLU A 130 10.79 17.93 -16.54
N ASN A 131 10.31 17.16 -15.54
CA ASN A 131 9.40 16.02 -15.70
C ASN A 131 7.98 16.28 -15.15
N TYR A 132 7.60 17.55 -14.96
CA TYR A 132 6.36 17.94 -14.28
C TYR A 132 5.09 17.50 -15.04
N SER A 133 4.23 16.74 -14.37
CA SER A 133 2.94 16.28 -14.89
C SER A 133 1.75 16.79 -14.06
N LEU A 134 0.53 16.62 -14.58
CA LEU A 134 -0.70 16.91 -13.82
C LEU A 134 -0.80 16.05 -12.54
N THR A 135 -0.14 14.89 -12.52
CA THR A 135 -0.03 14.02 -11.34
C THR A 135 0.83 14.67 -10.27
N ASP A 136 1.92 15.34 -10.66
CA ASP A 136 2.78 16.10 -9.75
C ASP A 136 2.05 17.34 -9.23
N PHE A 137 1.33 18.07 -10.08
CA PHE A 137 0.44 19.15 -9.63
C PHE A 137 -0.61 18.66 -8.61
N TRP A 138 -1.25 17.51 -8.85
CA TRP A 138 -2.25 16.94 -7.94
C TRP A 138 -1.62 16.46 -6.64
N ALA A 139 -0.43 15.85 -6.68
CA ALA A 139 0.33 15.45 -5.50
C ALA A 139 0.76 16.67 -4.67
N TYR A 140 1.36 17.67 -5.30
CA TYR A 140 1.90 18.84 -4.61
C TYR A 140 0.84 19.83 -4.14
N ILE A 141 -0.34 19.91 -4.77
CA ILE A 141 -1.39 20.83 -4.32
C ILE A 141 -2.47 20.10 -3.53
N VAL A 142 -3.04 19.02 -4.06
CA VAL A 142 -4.19 18.39 -3.43
C VAL A 142 -3.74 17.44 -2.35
N VAL A 143 -2.76 16.57 -2.62
CA VAL A 143 -2.27 15.61 -1.61
C VAL A 143 -1.54 16.36 -0.51
N SER A 144 -0.63 17.29 -0.80
CA SER A 144 0.03 18.07 0.26
C SER A 144 -0.95 18.90 1.11
N ARG A 145 -1.96 19.56 0.50
CA ARG A 145 -3.02 20.27 1.28
C ARG A 145 -3.88 19.32 2.07
N GLN A 146 -4.07 18.11 1.58
CA GLN A 146 -4.92 17.14 2.22
C GLN A 146 -4.22 16.39 3.33
N THR A 147 -3.04 15.84 3.09
CA THR A 147 -2.27 15.10 4.07
C THR A 147 -1.56 16.05 5.03
N ARG A 148 -1.24 17.29 4.63
CA ARG A 148 -0.39 18.21 5.40
C ARG A 148 1.00 17.63 5.72
N GLU A 149 1.54 16.79 4.84
CA GLU A 149 2.85 16.15 4.98
C GLU A 149 3.53 15.97 3.62
N PHE A 150 4.85 16.11 3.62
CA PHE A 150 5.71 15.66 2.54
C PHE A 150 6.31 14.31 2.97
N GLN A 151 5.89 13.23 2.33
CA GLN A 151 6.47 11.91 2.59
C GLN A 151 7.84 11.82 1.93
N ASP A 152 8.89 12.18 2.66
CA ASP A 152 10.28 12.11 2.19
C ASP A 152 10.91 10.70 2.37
N SER A 153 10.14 9.73 2.88
CA SER A 153 10.63 8.38 3.18
C SER A 153 10.61 7.47 1.94
N LEU A 154 11.78 6.95 1.56
CA LEU A 154 11.92 6.02 0.44
C LEU A 154 11.31 4.64 0.78
N LEU A 155 10.66 3.98 -0.19
CA LEU A 155 10.11 2.61 -0.05
C LEU A 155 11.15 1.57 0.42
N SER A 156 12.44 1.81 0.17
CA SER A 156 13.52 0.95 0.66
C SER A 156 13.56 0.86 2.20
N SER A 157 13.10 1.89 2.90
CA SER A 157 13.02 1.91 4.37
C SER A 157 11.99 0.92 4.91
N ILE A 158 10.91 0.66 4.14
CA ILE A 158 9.86 -0.29 4.47
C ILE A 158 10.40 -1.73 4.49
N LYS A 159 11.35 -2.03 3.59
CA LYS A 159 11.93 -3.36 3.37
C LYS A 159 12.40 -4.03 4.67
N LYS A 160 13.04 -3.27 5.57
CA LYS A 160 13.62 -3.80 6.81
C LYS A 160 12.59 -4.44 7.76
N HIS A 161 11.40 -3.84 7.86
CA HIS A 161 10.33 -4.33 8.74
C HIS A 161 9.57 -5.50 8.12
N VAL A 162 9.54 -5.56 6.79
CA VAL A 162 8.85 -6.59 6.03
C VAL A 162 9.69 -7.86 5.96
N GLU A 163 10.99 -7.76 5.70
CA GLU A 163 11.89 -8.92 5.62
C GLU A 163 11.96 -9.71 6.93
N LYS A 164 11.91 -9.01 8.06
CA LYS A 164 11.88 -9.64 9.39
C LYS A 164 10.51 -10.23 9.75
N GLY A 165 9.49 -10.01 8.92
CA GLY A 165 8.13 -10.47 9.17
C GLY A 165 7.40 -9.71 10.28
N THR A 166 7.95 -8.62 10.82
CA THR A 166 7.36 -7.88 11.96
C THR A 166 6.08 -7.14 11.58
N LEU A 167 6.02 -6.64 10.35
CA LEU A 167 4.82 -6.00 9.78
C LEU A 167 4.28 -6.83 8.60
N PRO A 168 2.99 -6.69 8.24
CA PRO A 168 2.43 -7.34 7.05
C PRO A 168 3.18 -6.96 5.78
N TYR A 169 3.18 -7.83 4.78
CA TYR A 169 3.81 -7.55 3.49
C TYR A 169 2.99 -6.49 2.72
N PRO A 170 3.59 -5.34 2.33
CA PRO A 170 2.89 -4.24 1.67
C PRO A 170 2.63 -4.52 0.20
N ILE A 171 1.43 -4.16 -0.29
CA ILE A 171 1.12 -4.14 -1.71
C ILE A 171 0.52 -2.77 -2.07
N PHE A 172 1.24 -2.01 -2.89
CA PHE A 172 0.76 -0.75 -3.45
C PHE A 172 0.32 -0.99 -4.88
N ALA A 173 -0.96 -0.72 -5.20
CA ALA A 173 -1.47 -0.94 -6.55
C ALA A 173 -1.64 0.38 -7.34
N ALA A 174 -1.24 0.34 -8.60
CA ALA A 174 -1.44 1.39 -9.59
C ALA A 174 -1.87 0.74 -10.93
N ILE A 175 -2.51 1.53 -11.79
CA ILE A 175 -2.90 1.10 -13.14
C ILE A 175 -1.95 1.73 -14.14
N ASP A 176 -1.39 0.91 -15.03
CA ASP A 176 -0.66 1.36 -16.20
C ASP A 176 -1.64 1.46 -17.39
N ASN A 177 -1.80 2.68 -17.91
CA ASN A 177 -2.72 2.95 -19.02
C ASN A 177 -2.23 2.36 -20.35
N ASP A 178 -0.92 2.17 -20.53
CA ASP A 178 -0.36 1.60 -21.76
C ASP A 178 -0.76 0.12 -21.91
N LEU A 179 -1.03 -0.55 -20.78
CA LEU A 179 -1.49 -1.94 -20.73
C LEU A 179 -3.02 -2.07 -20.78
N HIS A 180 -3.76 -0.97 -20.70
CA HIS A 180 -5.22 -0.98 -20.66
C HIS A 180 -5.88 -1.52 -21.95
N PRO A 181 -5.40 -1.22 -23.18
CA PRO A 181 -5.93 -1.82 -24.41
C PRO A 181 -5.73 -3.34 -24.44
N VAL A 182 -4.56 -3.81 -24.03
CA VAL A 182 -4.19 -5.23 -23.95
C VAL A 182 -5.08 -5.94 -22.92
N TRP A 183 -5.27 -5.35 -21.74
CA TRP A 183 -6.19 -5.89 -20.72
C TRP A 183 -7.63 -5.99 -21.22
N LYS A 184 -8.13 -4.98 -21.96
CA LYS A 184 -9.48 -5.02 -22.55
C LYS A 184 -9.62 -6.18 -23.54
N ASP A 185 -8.64 -6.40 -24.41
CA ASP A 185 -8.63 -7.53 -25.35
C ASP A 185 -8.64 -8.88 -24.61
N HIS A 186 -7.77 -9.06 -23.61
CA HIS A 186 -7.75 -10.27 -22.77
C HIS A 186 -9.05 -10.51 -21.99
N LYS A 187 -9.67 -9.45 -21.44
CA LYS A 187 -10.95 -9.55 -20.74
C LYS A 187 -12.08 -9.94 -21.69
N THR A 188 -12.05 -9.45 -22.93
CA THR A 188 -13.05 -9.77 -23.95
C THR A 188 -12.89 -11.21 -24.45
N ARG A 189 -11.65 -11.64 -24.72
CA ARG A 189 -11.32 -13.03 -25.09
C ARG A 189 -11.62 -14.04 -23.98
N SER A 190 -11.35 -13.69 -22.71
CA SER A 190 -11.68 -14.57 -21.58
C SER A 190 -13.19 -14.68 -21.35
N LYS A 191 -13.96 -13.60 -21.55
CA LYS A 191 -15.43 -13.65 -21.54
C LYS A 191 -15.99 -14.51 -22.68
N GLN A 192 -15.41 -14.45 -23.87
CA GLN A 192 -15.78 -15.34 -24.98
C GLN A 192 -15.44 -16.81 -24.70
N LYS A 193 -14.29 -17.10 -24.07
CA LYS A 193 -13.91 -18.46 -23.67
C LYS A 193 -14.76 -19.03 -22.52
N LEU A 194 -15.33 -18.17 -21.66
CA LEU A 194 -16.20 -18.57 -20.54
C LEU A 194 -17.68 -18.77 -20.96
N GLY A 195 -18.00 -18.73 -22.26
CA GLY A 195 -19.33 -19.02 -22.81
C GLY A 195 -19.72 -20.50 -22.85
N VAL A 196 -18.94 -21.42 -22.28
CA VAL A 196 -19.29 -22.84 -22.14
C VAL A 196 -18.95 -23.30 -20.72
N GLY A 197 -19.97 -23.32 -19.85
CA GLY A 197 -20.11 -24.18 -18.66
C GLY A 197 -19.01 -24.17 -17.57
N GLY A 198 -19.42 -23.78 -16.35
CA GLY A 198 -18.84 -24.35 -15.12
C GLY A 198 -17.98 -23.43 -14.26
N SER A 199 -18.26 -23.47 -12.96
CA SER A 199 -17.65 -22.75 -11.84
C SER A 199 -16.17 -23.03 -11.57
N ASN A 200 -15.57 -22.10 -10.82
CA ASN A 200 -14.28 -22.13 -10.09
C ASN A 200 -13.02 -21.73 -10.87
N GLY A 201 -12.29 -20.76 -10.29
CA GLY A 201 -10.92 -20.44 -10.70
C GLY A 201 -10.52 -19.02 -10.32
N LEU A 202 -9.68 -18.91 -9.28
CA LEU A 202 -8.95 -17.70 -8.91
C LEU A 202 -8.39 -16.99 -10.15
N LYS A 203 -8.80 -15.74 -10.37
CA LYS A 203 -8.23 -14.88 -11.40
C LYS A 203 -7.11 -14.07 -10.77
N GLY A 204 -5.87 -14.49 -11.01
CA GLY A 204 -4.67 -13.73 -10.67
C GLY A 204 -4.71 -12.36 -11.35
N ILE A 205 -4.70 -11.31 -10.55
CA ILE A 205 -4.49 -9.93 -11.03
C ILE A 205 -2.98 -9.74 -11.03
N HIS A 206 -2.37 -9.57 -12.20
CA HIS A 206 -0.98 -9.13 -12.30
C HIS A 206 -0.90 -7.68 -11.85
N TYR A 207 -0.32 -7.45 -10.67
CA TYR A 207 0.01 -6.13 -10.18
C TYR A 207 1.45 -5.80 -10.59
N ASN A 208 1.61 -4.70 -11.34
CA ASN A 208 2.92 -4.10 -11.58
C ASN A 208 2.93 -2.79 -10.79
N ALA A 209 3.52 -2.84 -9.59
CA ALA A 209 3.68 -1.65 -8.76
C ALA A 209 4.83 -0.82 -9.33
N ARG A 210 4.52 0.16 -10.18
CA ARG A 210 5.36 1.35 -10.37
C ARG A 210 4.61 2.53 -9.77
N MET A 211 5.20 3.17 -8.78
CA MET A 211 4.95 4.59 -8.53
C MET A 211 6.20 5.35 -8.92
N CYS A 212 6.00 6.43 -9.67
CA CYS A 212 7.04 7.32 -10.14
C CYS A 212 7.58 8.17 -8.98
N HIS A 213 8.90 8.37 -9.09
CA HIS A 213 9.81 9.27 -8.38
C HIS A 213 10.15 8.94 -6.92
#